data_AF-A0A919TUV8-F1
#
_entry.id   AF-A0A919TUV8-F1
#
_cell.length_a   1.000
_cell.length_b   1.000
_cell.length_c   1.000
_cell.angle_alpha   90.00
_cell.angle_beta   90.00
_cell.angle_gamma   90.00
#
_symmetry.space_group_name_H-M   'P 1'
#
loop_
_entity.id
_entity.type
_entity.pdbx_description
1 polymer ?
#
loop_
_entity_poly.entity_id
_entity_poly.type
_entity_poly.pdbx_seq_one_letter_code
_entity_poly.pdbx_strand_id
1 'polypeptide(L)'
;MDTEGMRRRQDRLRRIEGLDPEADHREISSLFYLDFGTIMILQAITGNLMTFAVPRMSRILSATGQFERHTAKRFVDTALLTGAVLEHGLQPGPGRDAARAVNAMHRHYDIHPDDFTAVACDAPVMSIDIADRFGWRPVTDAEREALRIHYTAEARAFGAHRPVPATVGEMVAFRDRYLDAQAAFEPQNKRLAEAFLGYVAGLFPRPARPAVTALLVAQVDPRVLRACGLPVPSRVRKRVSDAVLRAVGLAGPTADPVPGKPSGMDRLASPVYPHGWTIGDLGPRTASGDGSVLPVRPGEDGGDRDQGEPEER
;
A
#
# COMPACT_ATOMS: atom_id res chain seq x y z
N MET A 1 -18.46 -19.95 -20.52
CA MET A 1 -18.57 -19.25 -19.23
C MET A 1 -18.54 -20.30 -18.15
N ASP A 2 -17.56 -20.25 -17.24
CA ASP A 2 -17.39 -21.24 -16.19
C ASP A 2 -18.49 -21.12 -15.13
N THR A 3 -19.42 -22.09 -15.13
CA THR A 3 -20.54 -22.21 -14.19
C THR A 3 -20.10 -22.23 -12.72
N GLU A 4 -18.88 -22.72 -12.46
CA GLU A 4 -18.34 -22.82 -11.11
C GLU A 4 -17.89 -21.45 -10.57
N GLY A 5 -17.21 -20.65 -11.38
CA GLY A 5 -16.89 -19.26 -11.04
C GLY A 5 -18.12 -18.41 -10.76
N MET A 6 -19.21 -18.61 -11.51
CA MET A 6 -20.48 -17.88 -11.29
C MET A 6 -21.15 -18.25 -9.96
N ARG A 7 -21.13 -19.53 -9.57
CA ARG A 7 -21.67 -19.96 -8.27
C ARG A 7 -20.91 -19.33 -7.11
N ARG A 8 -19.57 -19.38 -7.15
CA ARG A 8 -18.72 -18.76 -6.11
C ARG A 8 -18.97 -17.26 -5.95
N ARG A 9 -19.13 -16.55 -7.08
CA ARG A 9 -19.50 -15.12 -7.09
C ARG A 9 -20.78 -14.86 -6.30
N GLN A 10 -21.82 -15.67 -6.53
CA GLN A 10 -23.12 -15.52 -5.86
C GLN A 10 -23.05 -15.96 -4.39
N ASP A 11 -22.29 -17.02 -4.08
CA ASP A 11 -22.16 -17.54 -2.72
C ASP A 11 -21.45 -16.55 -1.79
N ARG A 12 -20.38 -15.90 -2.27
CA ARG A 12 -19.68 -14.87 -1.47
C ARG A 12 -20.51 -13.62 -1.27
N LEU A 13 -21.20 -13.15 -2.32
CA LEU A 13 -22.09 -12.00 -2.18
C LEU A 13 -23.19 -12.28 -1.16
N ARG A 14 -23.87 -13.43 -1.24
CA ARG A 14 -24.87 -13.84 -0.25
C ARG A 14 -24.31 -13.94 1.17
N ARG A 15 -23.07 -14.39 1.31
CA ARG A 15 -22.38 -14.41 2.60
C ARG A 15 -22.15 -12.99 3.12
N ILE A 16 -21.60 -12.10 2.31
CA ILE A 16 -21.39 -10.69 2.67
C ILE A 16 -22.70 -10.01 3.10
N GLU A 17 -23.78 -10.21 2.33
CA GLU A 17 -25.10 -9.63 2.62
C GLU A 17 -25.74 -10.16 3.92
N GLY A 18 -25.28 -11.31 4.42
CA GLY A 18 -25.74 -11.91 5.68
C GLY A 18 -24.90 -11.59 6.91
N LEU A 19 -23.80 -10.84 6.76
CA LEU A 19 -22.89 -10.48 7.85
C LEU A 19 -23.20 -9.07 8.38
N ASP A 20 -22.89 -8.82 9.65
CA ASP A 20 -23.01 -7.49 10.27
C ASP A 20 -21.69 -6.72 10.08
N PRO A 21 -21.67 -5.57 9.38
CA PRO A 21 -20.45 -4.79 9.20
C PRO A 21 -19.73 -4.42 10.49
N GLU A 22 -20.43 -4.20 11.61
CA GLU A 22 -19.76 -3.86 12.87
C GLU A 22 -19.03 -5.06 13.48
N ALA A 23 -19.73 -6.18 13.60
CA ALA A 23 -19.21 -7.41 14.20
C ALA A 23 -18.22 -8.16 13.29
N ASP A 24 -18.51 -8.19 11.98
CA ASP A 24 -17.88 -9.07 10.99
C ASP A 24 -17.02 -8.33 9.96
N HIS A 25 -16.69 -7.05 10.20
CA HIS A 25 -15.91 -6.21 9.25
C HIS A 25 -14.65 -6.91 8.69
N ARG A 26 -13.94 -7.72 9.47
CA ARG A 26 -12.73 -8.42 9.01
C ARG A 26 -13.05 -9.51 8.00
N GLU A 27 -14.11 -10.27 8.23
CA GLU A 27 -14.56 -11.30 7.31
C GLU A 27 -15.05 -10.67 6.01
N ILE A 28 -15.89 -9.64 6.10
CA ILE A 28 -16.37 -8.88 4.95
C ILE A 28 -15.19 -8.28 4.16
N SER A 29 -14.23 -7.66 4.84
CA SER A 29 -13.02 -7.10 4.21
C SER A 29 -12.18 -8.19 3.53
N SER A 30 -12.05 -9.37 4.15
CA SER A 30 -11.31 -10.49 3.55
C SER A 30 -12.01 -11.01 2.29
N LEU A 31 -13.34 -11.16 2.33
CA LEU A 31 -14.14 -11.54 1.16
C LEU A 31 -14.09 -10.48 0.06
N PHE A 32 -14.10 -9.19 0.42
CA PHE A 32 -13.88 -8.07 -0.51
C PHE A 32 -12.55 -8.23 -1.25
N TYR A 33 -11.45 -8.46 -0.53
CA TYR A 33 -10.12 -8.64 -1.15
C TYR A 33 -10.02 -9.91 -2.00
N LEU A 34 -10.78 -10.96 -1.69
CA LEU A 34 -10.90 -12.13 -2.57
C LEU A 34 -11.75 -11.85 -3.81
N ASP A 35 -12.79 -11.03 -3.69
CA ASP A 35 -13.67 -10.69 -4.80
C ASP A 35 -13.03 -9.74 -5.80
N PHE A 36 -12.23 -8.79 -5.32
CA PHE A 36 -11.58 -7.78 -6.15
C PHE A 36 -10.06 -7.99 -6.31
N GLY A 37 -9.53 -9.11 -5.84
CA GLY A 37 -8.08 -9.38 -5.77
C GLY A 37 -7.30 -9.22 -7.08
N THR A 38 -7.92 -9.43 -8.24
CA THR A 38 -7.26 -9.28 -9.55
C THR A 38 -6.84 -7.84 -9.89
N ILE A 39 -7.45 -6.85 -9.25
CA ILE A 39 -7.21 -5.42 -9.47
C ILE A 39 -6.61 -4.71 -8.25
N MET A 40 -6.58 -5.35 -7.08
CA MET A 40 -6.14 -4.73 -5.81
C MET A 40 -4.65 -4.39 -5.76
N ILE A 41 -3.84 -4.89 -6.70
CA ILE A 41 -2.47 -4.39 -6.88
C ILE A 41 -2.44 -2.87 -7.14
N LEU A 42 -3.49 -2.31 -7.75
CA LEU A 42 -3.61 -0.87 -7.97
C LEU A 42 -3.66 -0.11 -6.64
N GLN A 43 -4.35 -0.64 -5.63
CA GLN A 43 -4.45 0.01 -4.33
C GLN A 43 -3.07 0.10 -3.66
N ALA A 44 -2.30 -1.00 -3.71
CA ALA A 44 -0.93 -1.01 -3.20
C ALA A 44 -0.06 0.04 -3.93
N ILE A 45 -0.23 0.19 -5.24
CA ILE A 45 0.54 1.16 -6.04
C ILE A 45 0.14 2.60 -5.72
N THR A 46 -1.17 2.90 -5.71
CA THR A 46 -1.65 4.25 -5.45
C THR A 46 -1.32 4.69 -4.03
N GLY A 47 -1.45 3.80 -3.04
CA GLY A 47 -1.11 4.09 -1.65
C GLY A 47 0.37 4.34 -1.43
N ASN A 48 1.25 3.52 -2.01
CA ASN A 48 2.70 3.76 -1.93
C ASN A 48 3.10 5.08 -2.59
N LEU A 49 2.60 5.35 -3.79
CA LEU A 49 2.90 6.62 -4.48
C LEU A 49 2.33 7.83 -3.73
N MET A 50 1.16 7.72 -3.10
CA MET A 50 0.61 8.77 -2.24
C MET A 50 1.59 9.11 -1.11
N THR A 51 2.12 8.09 -0.44
CA THR A 51 3.11 8.28 0.63
C THR A 51 4.38 8.97 0.13
N PHE A 52 4.85 8.65 -1.08
CA PHE A 52 6.03 9.31 -1.66
C PHE A 52 5.76 10.74 -2.12
N ALA A 53 4.51 11.09 -2.45
CA ALA A 53 4.12 12.41 -2.93
C ALA A 53 4.10 13.49 -1.85
N VAL A 54 4.15 13.11 -0.57
CA VAL A 54 4.14 14.06 0.55
C VAL A 54 5.53 14.21 1.12
N PRO A 55 6.16 15.40 1.06
CA PRO A 55 7.52 15.63 1.52
C PRO A 55 7.84 15.14 2.94
N ARG A 56 6.92 15.32 3.88
CA ARG A 56 7.12 14.88 5.27
C ARG A 56 7.32 13.36 5.38
N MET A 57 6.50 12.59 4.67
CA MET A 57 6.61 11.14 4.62
C MET A 57 7.81 10.69 3.76
N SER A 58 8.02 11.31 2.60
CA SER A 58 9.08 10.93 1.68
C SER A 58 10.49 11.20 2.22
N ARG A 59 10.68 12.28 2.99
CA ARG A 59 11.95 12.58 3.68
C ARG A 59 12.28 11.52 4.72
N ILE A 60 11.29 11.07 5.51
CA ILE A 60 11.47 9.95 6.46
C ILE A 60 11.89 8.69 5.71
N LEU A 61 11.18 8.33 4.64
CA LEU A 61 11.47 7.13 3.85
C LEU A 61 12.86 7.19 3.20
N SER A 62 13.24 8.34 2.63
CA SER A 62 14.53 8.53 1.98
C SER A 62 15.69 8.56 2.96
N ALA A 63 15.51 9.15 4.15
CA ALA A 63 16.55 9.25 5.18
C ALA A 63 17.10 7.88 5.62
N THR A 64 16.26 6.84 5.62
CA THR A 64 16.69 5.48 5.98
C THR A 64 17.55 4.80 4.90
N GLY A 65 17.46 5.26 3.64
CA GLY A 65 17.99 4.60 2.45
C GLY A 65 17.42 3.20 2.17
N GLN A 66 16.55 2.67 3.04
CA GLN A 66 16.07 1.30 2.97
C GLN A 66 15.12 1.08 1.81
N PHE A 67 14.30 2.08 1.49
CA PHE A 67 13.34 1.92 0.41
C PHE A 67 14.03 1.88 -0.97
N GLU A 68 15.07 2.68 -1.19
CA GLU A 68 15.83 2.68 -2.45
C GLU A 68 16.74 1.44 -2.58
N ARG A 69 17.33 0.96 -1.47
CA ARG A 69 18.27 -0.19 -1.49
C ARG A 69 17.59 -1.55 -1.35
N HIS A 70 16.44 -1.60 -0.69
CA HIS A 70 15.73 -2.83 -0.34
C HIS A 70 14.24 -2.75 -0.70
N THR A 71 13.91 -2.12 -1.84
CA THR A 71 12.51 -1.88 -2.29
C THR A 71 11.64 -3.13 -2.21
N ALA A 72 12.16 -4.26 -2.70
CA ALA A 72 11.44 -5.54 -2.68
C ALA A 72 11.03 -5.95 -1.27
N LYS A 73 11.99 -5.96 -0.33
CA LYS A 73 11.72 -6.30 1.08
C LYS A 73 10.76 -5.30 1.71
N ARG A 74 10.95 -4.00 1.49
CA ARG A 74 10.05 -2.97 2.07
C ARG A 74 8.60 -3.11 1.59
N PHE A 75 8.41 -3.39 0.30
CA PHE A 75 7.09 -3.63 -0.25
C PHE A 75 6.46 -4.91 0.30
N VAL A 76 7.21 -6.02 0.29
CA VAL A 76 6.74 -7.31 0.80
C VAL A 76 6.41 -7.24 2.29
N ASP A 77 7.29 -6.65 3.11
CA ASP A 77 7.08 -6.51 4.55
C ASP A 77 5.79 -5.75 4.87
N THR A 78 5.55 -4.65 4.15
CA THR A 78 4.32 -3.85 4.34
C THR A 78 3.09 -4.70 4.03
N ALA A 79 3.09 -5.40 2.91
CA ALA A 79 1.95 -6.24 2.51
C ALA A 79 1.71 -7.43 3.47
N LEU A 80 2.78 -8.03 4.01
CA LEU A 80 2.69 -9.10 5.00
C LEU A 80 2.17 -8.58 6.36
N LEU A 81 2.63 -7.41 6.80
CA LEU A 81 2.20 -6.80 8.08
C LEU A 81 0.72 -6.41 8.05
N THR A 82 0.27 -5.71 7.00
CA THR A 82 -1.15 -5.35 6.86
C THR A 82 -2.02 -6.59 6.60
N GLY A 83 -1.52 -7.55 5.82
CA GLY A 83 -2.20 -8.82 5.58
C GLY A 83 -2.45 -9.61 6.86
N ALA A 84 -1.45 -9.68 7.76
CA ALA A 84 -1.59 -10.36 9.05
C ALA A 84 -2.64 -9.69 9.95
N VAL A 85 -2.75 -8.35 9.93
CA VAL A 85 -3.78 -7.61 10.68
C VAL A 85 -5.17 -7.93 10.14
N LEU A 86 -5.34 -7.91 8.82
CA LEU A 86 -6.61 -8.27 8.18
C LEU A 86 -7.03 -9.71 8.52
N GLU A 87 -6.12 -10.67 8.33
CA GLU A 87 -6.40 -12.09 8.51
C GLU A 87 -6.67 -12.46 9.97
N HIS A 88 -5.80 -12.02 10.89
CA HIS A 88 -5.82 -12.49 12.28
C HIS A 88 -6.44 -11.47 13.26
N GLY A 89 -6.67 -10.24 12.83
CA GLY A 89 -7.21 -9.19 13.68
C GLY A 89 -6.25 -8.72 14.79
N LEU A 90 -6.80 -7.96 15.75
CA LEU A 90 -6.02 -7.28 16.80
C LEU A 90 -6.08 -7.96 18.17
N GLN A 91 -6.71 -9.13 18.26
CA GLN A 91 -6.68 -9.98 19.46
C GLN A 91 -5.30 -10.65 19.62
N PRO A 92 -4.94 -11.19 20.80
CA PRO A 92 -3.67 -11.89 20.98
C PRO A 92 -3.39 -12.90 19.87
N GLY A 93 -2.29 -12.70 19.14
CA GLY A 93 -1.93 -13.51 17.97
C GLY A 93 -1.16 -12.71 16.92
N PRO A 94 -0.92 -13.32 15.74
CA PRO A 94 -0.02 -12.76 14.72
C PRO A 94 -0.39 -11.37 14.22
N GLY A 95 -1.69 -11.07 14.07
CA GLY A 95 -2.14 -9.76 13.61
C GLY A 95 -1.87 -8.64 14.62
N ARG A 96 -2.05 -8.90 15.92
CA ARG A 96 -1.67 -7.95 16.96
C ARG A 96 -0.15 -7.76 17.04
N ASP A 97 0.62 -8.84 16.86
CA ASP A 97 2.07 -8.77 16.87
C ASP A 97 2.59 -7.96 15.67
N ALA A 98 1.98 -8.11 14.49
CA ALA A 98 2.26 -7.29 13.31
C ALA A 98 1.97 -5.81 13.57
N ALA A 99 0.80 -5.49 14.14
CA ALA A 99 0.45 -4.12 14.47
C ALA A 99 1.41 -3.50 15.49
N ARG A 100 1.85 -4.27 16.49
CA ARG A 100 2.88 -3.84 17.45
C ARG A 100 4.22 -3.58 16.79
N ALA A 101 4.64 -4.43 15.85
CA ALA A 101 5.87 -4.24 15.09
C ALA A 101 5.81 -2.95 14.25
N VAL A 102 4.69 -2.70 13.55
CA VAL A 102 4.47 -1.46 12.79
C VAL A 102 4.51 -0.24 13.71
N ASN A 103 3.76 -0.27 14.81
CA ASN A 103 3.72 0.83 15.77
C ASN A 103 5.12 1.10 16.35
N ALA A 104 5.88 0.06 16.70
CA ALA A 104 7.26 0.20 17.15
C ALA A 104 8.15 0.87 16.10
N MET A 105 8.05 0.47 14.83
CA MET A 105 8.78 1.14 13.74
C MET A 105 8.39 2.62 13.60
N HIS A 106 7.09 2.93 13.66
CA HIS A 106 6.61 4.31 13.54
C HIS A 106 7.08 5.22 14.68
N ARG A 107 7.16 4.71 15.92
CA ARG A 107 7.62 5.49 17.10
C ARG A 107 9.05 6.01 17.00
N HIS A 108 9.87 5.50 16.07
CA HIS A 108 11.22 5.99 15.83
C HIS A 108 11.26 7.31 15.05
N TYR A 109 10.13 7.75 14.49
CA TYR A 109 10.04 8.92 13.63
C TYR A 109 8.96 9.87 14.15
N ASP A 110 9.17 11.17 13.96
CA ASP A 110 8.17 12.19 14.24
C ASP A 110 7.14 12.27 13.11
N ILE A 111 6.32 11.21 12.99
CA ILE A 111 5.24 11.13 11.99
C ILE A 111 4.09 12.00 12.46
N HIS A 112 3.66 12.90 11.58
CA HIS A 112 2.64 13.86 11.95
C HIS A 112 1.25 13.25 12.10
N PRO A 113 0.44 13.84 13.01
CA PRO A 113 -1.00 13.76 13.11
C PRO A 113 -1.74 13.24 11.88
N ASP A 114 -1.74 14.16 10.92
CA ASP A 114 -2.52 14.10 9.70
C ASP A 114 -1.93 13.12 8.67
N ASP A 115 -0.65 12.78 8.77
CA ASP A 115 -0.01 11.83 7.86
C ASP A 115 -0.54 10.41 8.16
N PHE A 116 -0.72 10.06 9.44
CA PHE A 116 -1.43 8.85 9.86
C PHE A 116 -2.88 8.84 9.35
N THR A 117 -3.62 9.93 9.57
CA THR A 117 -5.02 10.02 9.15
C THR A 117 -5.16 9.95 7.63
N ALA A 118 -4.24 10.56 6.87
CA ALA A 118 -4.24 10.53 5.42
C ALA A 118 -4.05 9.12 4.87
N VAL A 119 -3.08 8.35 5.39
CA VAL A 119 -2.87 6.95 4.99
C VAL A 119 -4.08 6.09 5.37
N ALA A 120 -4.64 6.31 6.56
CA ALA A 120 -5.84 5.61 7.03
C ALA A 120 -7.09 5.90 6.17
N CYS A 121 -7.20 7.11 5.61
CA CYS A 121 -8.27 7.47 4.68
C CYS A 121 -8.02 6.93 3.27
N ASP A 122 -6.77 7.01 2.78
CA ASP A 122 -6.41 6.60 1.42
C ASP A 122 -6.67 5.12 1.17
N ALA A 123 -6.34 4.25 2.13
CA ALA A 123 -6.48 2.81 1.96
C ALA A 123 -7.92 2.36 1.63
N PRO A 124 -8.95 2.61 2.47
CA PRO A 124 -10.33 2.24 2.14
C PRO A 124 -10.87 3.00 0.93
N VAL A 125 -10.56 4.29 0.78
CA VAL A 125 -11.03 5.11 -0.35
C VAL A 125 -10.55 4.54 -1.68
N MET A 126 -9.27 4.20 -1.78
CA MET A 126 -8.71 3.67 -3.01
C MET A 126 -9.17 2.23 -3.25
N SER A 127 -9.28 1.38 -2.21
CA SER A 127 -9.86 0.04 -2.35
C SER A 127 -11.26 0.11 -2.96
N ILE A 128 -12.12 0.96 -2.41
CA ILE A 128 -13.51 1.13 -2.85
C ILE A 128 -13.56 1.72 -4.28
N ASP A 129 -12.83 2.80 -4.58
CA ASP A 129 -12.82 3.42 -5.91
C ASP A 129 -12.38 2.43 -7.00
N ILE A 130 -11.31 1.68 -6.74
CA ILE A 130 -10.76 0.71 -7.67
C ILE A 130 -11.76 -0.43 -7.91
N ALA A 131 -12.38 -0.94 -6.84
CA ALA A 131 -13.38 -2.00 -6.92
C ALA A 131 -14.65 -1.54 -7.67
N ASP A 132 -15.19 -0.36 -7.37
CA ASP A 132 -16.36 0.19 -8.08
C ASP A 132 -16.09 0.43 -9.58
N ARG A 133 -14.87 0.88 -9.91
CA ARG A 133 -14.50 1.19 -11.30
C ARG A 133 -14.16 -0.02 -12.13
N PHE A 134 -13.48 -1.02 -11.55
CA PHE A 134 -12.89 -2.11 -12.32
C PHE A 134 -13.37 -3.49 -11.88
N GLY A 135 -14.02 -3.63 -10.74
CA GLY A 135 -14.52 -4.89 -10.23
C GLY A 135 -15.59 -5.52 -11.14
N TRP A 136 -15.76 -6.83 -11.00
CA TRP A 136 -16.78 -7.58 -11.74
C TRP A 136 -18.20 -7.36 -11.20
N ARG A 137 -18.33 -6.73 -10.03
CA ARG A 137 -19.59 -6.30 -9.41
C ARG A 137 -19.41 -4.98 -8.64
N PRO A 138 -20.50 -4.25 -8.34
CA PRO A 138 -20.45 -3.11 -7.43
C PRO A 138 -20.02 -3.51 -6.01
N VAL A 139 -19.43 -2.55 -5.29
CA VAL A 139 -19.16 -2.68 -3.85
C VAL A 139 -20.42 -2.39 -3.06
N THR A 140 -20.76 -3.29 -2.13
CA THR A 140 -21.93 -3.18 -1.24
C THR A 140 -21.70 -2.17 -0.11
N ASP A 141 -22.76 -1.65 0.49
CA ASP A 141 -22.65 -0.74 1.64
C ASP A 141 -21.99 -1.44 2.85
N ALA A 142 -22.27 -2.73 3.04
CA ALA A 142 -21.63 -3.56 4.05
C ALA A 142 -20.10 -3.62 3.87
N GLU A 143 -19.61 -3.76 2.63
CA GLU A 143 -18.18 -3.74 2.34
C GLU A 143 -17.55 -2.36 2.54
N ARG A 144 -18.23 -1.29 2.14
CA ARG A 144 -17.75 0.09 2.36
C ARG A 144 -17.55 0.34 3.85
N GLU A 145 -18.52 -0.05 4.66
CA GLU A 145 -18.49 0.13 6.10
C GLU A 145 -17.46 -0.79 6.78
N ALA A 146 -17.38 -2.05 6.36
CA ALA A 146 -16.39 -3.00 6.85
C ALA A 146 -14.95 -2.52 6.61
N LEU A 147 -14.65 -2.02 5.41
CA LEU A 147 -13.33 -1.45 5.10
C LEU A 147 -13.05 -0.20 5.94
N ARG A 148 -14.04 0.68 6.11
CA ARG A 148 -13.91 1.88 6.96
C ARG A 148 -13.56 1.50 8.40
N ILE A 149 -14.27 0.53 8.99
CA ILE A 149 -14.04 0.03 10.35
C ILE A 149 -12.65 -0.63 10.45
N HIS A 150 -12.32 -1.52 9.52
CA HIS A 150 -11.05 -2.24 9.49
C HIS A 150 -9.86 -1.27 9.46
N TYR A 151 -9.83 -0.33 8.52
CA TYR A 151 -8.72 0.61 8.39
C TYR A 151 -8.66 1.64 9.51
N THR A 152 -9.80 1.98 10.12
CA THR A 152 -9.81 2.81 11.34
C THR A 152 -9.15 2.08 12.51
N ALA A 153 -9.47 0.80 12.71
CA ALA A 153 -8.88 -0.02 13.75
C ALA A 153 -7.39 -0.27 13.51
N GLU A 154 -7.00 -0.56 12.26
CA GLU A 154 -5.60 -0.73 11.85
C GLU A 154 -4.78 0.53 12.11
N ALA A 155 -5.25 1.70 11.66
CA ALA A 155 -4.56 2.97 11.84
C ALA A 155 -4.30 3.27 13.32
N ARG A 156 -5.31 3.05 14.18
CA ARG A 156 -5.17 3.22 15.63
C ARG A 156 -4.11 2.27 16.20
N ALA A 157 -4.11 1.01 15.76
CA ALA A 157 -3.12 0.03 16.20
C ALA A 157 -1.70 0.40 15.71
N PHE A 158 -1.58 1.04 14.54
CA PHE A 158 -0.31 1.48 13.95
C PHE A 158 0.24 2.78 14.53
N GLY A 159 -0.49 3.45 15.43
CA GLY A 159 -0.04 4.65 16.14
C GLY A 159 -0.81 5.93 15.83
N ALA A 160 -1.91 5.85 15.06
CA ALA A 160 -2.76 7.02 14.85
C ALA A 160 -3.46 7.42 16.16
N HIS A 161 -3.16 8.62 16.64
CA HIS A 161 -3.78 9.19 17.84
C HIS A 161 -4.96 10.12 17.54
N ARG A 162 -5.06 10.62 16.30
CA ARG A 162 -6.21 11.41 15.85
C ARG A 162 -7.33 10.47 15.38
N PRO A 163 -8.59 10.83 15.63
CA PRO A 163 -9.71 10.12 15.02
C PRO A 163 -9.61 10.13 13.50
N VAL A 164 -9.85 8.96 12.91
CA VAL A 164 -10.09 8.85 11.46
C VAL A 164 -11.55 9.28 11.20
N PRO A 165 -11.85 9.96 10.07
CA PRO A 165 -13.21 10.37 9.75
C PRO A 165 -14.25 9.25 9.84
N ALA A 166 -15.47 9.59 10.24
CA ALA A 166 -16.49 8.62 10.64
C ALA A 166 -17.22 7.98 9.46
N THR A 167 -17.15 8.58 8.28
CA THR A 167 -17.76 8.05 7.05
C THR A 167 -16.76 8.00 5.90
N VAL A 168 -17.01 7.11 4.92
CA VAL A 168 -16.19 7.05 3.70
C VAL A 168 -16.20 8.38 2.94
N GLY A 169 -17.35 9.08 2.91
CA GLY A 169 -17.44 10.40 2.26
C GLY A 169 -16.55 11.45 2.94
N GLU A 170 -16.47 11.45 4.26
CA GLU A 170 -15.56 12.33 5.00
C GLU A 170 -14.09 11.93 4.80
N MET A 171 -13.78 10.62 4.67
CA MET A 171 -12.43 10.14 4.33
C MET A 171 -11.99 10.64 2.96
N VAL A 172 -12.87 10.60 1.95
CA VAL A 172 -12.62 11.17 0.61
C VAL A 172 -12.31 12.66 0.73
N ALA A 173 -13.18 13.41 1.41
CA ALA A 173 -13.02 14.85 1.55
C ALA A 173 -11.75 15.24 2.33
N PHE A 174 -11.39 14.46 3.36
CA PHE A 174 -10.13 14.64 4.09
C PHE A 174 -8.93 14.39 3.17
N ARG A 175 -8.91 13.24 2.49
CA ARG A 175 -7.84 12.84 1.58
C ARG A 175 -7.60 13.89 0.49
N ASP A 176 -8.67 14.39 -0.13
CA ASP A 176 -8.55 15.38 -1.19
C ASP A 176 -7.96 16.70 -0.69
N ARG A 177 -8.46 17.24 0.43
CA ARG A 177 -7.90 18.45 1.05
C ARG A 177 -6.45 18.24 1.47
N TYR A 178 -6.12 17.07 2.00
CA TYR A 178 -4.78 16.73 2.43
C TYR A 178 -3.81 16.68 1.24
N LEU A 179 -4.20 16.05 0.12
CA LEU A 179 -3.39 16.03 -1.10
C LEU A 179 -3.20 17.42 -1.70
N ASP A 180 -4.24 18.26 -1.71
CA ASP A 180 -4.12 19.65 -2.18
C ASP A 180 -3.15 20.48 -1.33
N ALA A 181 -3.09 20.22 -0.03
CA ALA A 181 -2.26 20.96 0.90
C ALA A 181 -0.82 20.42 1.02
N GLN A 182 -0.62 19.10 0.92
CA GLN A 182 0.63 18.44 1.31
C GLN A 182 1.38 17.78 0.15
N ALA A 183 0.72 17.48 -0.98
CA ALA A 183 1.42 16.88 -2.11
C ALA A 183 2.27 17.94 -2.82
N ALA A 184 3.59 17.77 -2.79
CA ALA A 184 4.53 18.71 -3.40
C ALA A 184 5.75 17.96 -3.93
N PHE A 185 6.27 18.41 -5.07
CA PHE A 185 7.44 17.78 -5.68
C PHE A 185 8.70 18.03 -4.86
N GLU A 186 9.41 16.95 -4.54
CA GLU A 186 10.81 16.99 -4.09
C GLU A 186 11.63 15.89 -4.77
N PRO A 187 12.96 16.06 -4.95
CA PRO A 187 13.80 15.11 -5.68
C PRO A 187 13.75 13.68 -5.15
N GLN A 188 13.64 13.48 -3.83
CA GLN A 188 13.53 12.15 -3.24
C GLN A 188 12.21 11.45 -3.56
N ASN A 189 11.11 12.18 -3.76
CA ASN A 189 9.82 11.59 -4.13
C ASN A 189 9.98 10.83 -5.45
N LYS A 190 10.68 11.46 -6.41
CA LYS A 190 10.96 10.87 -7.71
C LYS A 190 11.83 9.63 -7.60
N ARG A 191 12.92 9.66 -6.83
CA ARG A 191 13.78 8.49 -6.63
C ARG A 191 13.04 7.32 -5.99
N LEU A 192 12.23 7.59 -4.96
CA LEU A 192 11.39 6.58 -4.30
C LEU A 192 10.37 5.98 -5.29
N ALA A 193 9.69 6.82 -6.06
CA ALA A 193 8.72 6.38 -7.06
C ALA A 193 9.37 5.57 -8.19
N GLU A 194 10.53 5.97 -8.69
CA GLU A 194 11.27 5.24 -9.72
C GLU A 194 11.77 3.88 -9.22
N ALA A 195 12.32 3.81 -8.00
CA ALA A 195 12.71 2.55 -7.38
C ALA A 195 11.50 1.62 -7.20
N PHE A 196 10.39 2.15 -6.69
CA PHE A 196 9.14 1.39 -6.50
C PHE A 196 8.57 0.86 -7.82
N LEU A 197 8.39 1.72 -8.81
CA LEU A 197 7.83 1.33 -10.11
C LEU A 197 8.76 0.38 -10.86
N GLY A 198 10.08 0.52 -10.70
CA GLY A 198 11.06 -0.43 -11.20
C GLY A 198 10.88 -1.84 -10.60
N TYR A 199 10.66 -1.93 -9.29
CA TYR A 199 10.36 -3.20 -8.63
C TYR A 199 9.01 -3.79 -9.08
N VAL A 200 7.93 -2.99 -9.07
CA VAL A 200 6.59 -3.45 -9.48
C VAL A 200 6.61 -3.96 -10.92
N ALA A 201 7.27 -3.24 -11.84
CA ALA A 201 7.43 -3.69 -13.21
C ALA A 201 8.26 -4.98 -13.29
N GLY A 202 9.23 -5.16 -12.39
CA GLY A 202 10.06 -6.36 -12.26
C GLY A 202 9.27 -7.65 -12.03
N LEU A 203 8.07 -7.57 -11.45
CA LEU A 203 7.15 -8.69 -11.23
C LEU A 203 6.55 -9.25 -12.53
N PHE A 204 6.67 -8.51 -13.64
CA PHE A 204 6.14 -8.89 -14.94
C PHE A 204 7.25 -9.31 -15.91
N PRO A 205 6.95 -10.15 -16.91
CA PRO A 205 7.89 -10.50 -17.96
C PRO A 205 8.51 -9.27 -18.62
N ARG A 206 9.83 -9.32 -18.90
CA ARG A 206 10.61 -8.19 -19.46
C ARG A 206 9.92 -7.41 -20.59
N PRO A 207 9.30 -8.04 -21.61
CA PRO A 207 8.66 -7.29 -22.71
C PRO A 207 7.39 -6.54 -22.29
N ALA A 208 6.70 -6.97 -21.22
CA ALA A 208 5.45 -6.35 -20.77
C ALA A 208 5.68 -5.14 -19.84
N ARG A 209 6.88 -5.00 -19.25
CA ARG A 209 7.18 -4.03 -18.18
C ARG A 209 6.77 -2.59 -18.50
N PRO A 210 7.15 -1.99 -19.64
CA PRO A 210 6.81 -0.60 -19.91
C PRO A 210 5.30 -0.37 -20.04
N ALA A 211 4.60 -1.32 -20.67
CA ALA A 211 3.15 -1.26 -20.84
C ALA A 211 2.44 -1.38 -19.49
N VAL A 212 2.87 -2.31 -18.63
CA VAL A 212 2.32 -2.49 -17.28
C VAL A 212 2.52 -1.23 -16.45
N THR A 213 3.74 -0.66 -16.40
CA THR A 213 3.98 0.60 -15.68
C THR A 213 3.07 1.71 -16.19
N ALA A 214 2.92 1.87 -17.51
CA ALA A 214 2.05 2.88 -18.09
C ALA A 214 0.56 2.69 -17.73
N LEU A 215 0.09 1.44 -17.70
CA LEU A 215 -1.28 1.10 -17.30
C LEU A 215 -1.54 1.45 -15.84
N LEU A 216 -0.63 1.06 -14.94
CA LEU A 216 -0.77 1.25 -13.49
C LEU A 216 -0.69 2.73 -13.09
N VAL A 217 0.31 3.46 -13.62
CA VAL A 217 0.49 4.90 -13.38
C VAL A 217 -0.70 5.72 -13.87
N ALA A 218 -1.44 5.23 -14.87
CA ALA A 218 -2.64 5.91 -15.38
C ALA A 218 -3.81 5.99 -14.39
N GLN A 219 -3.76 5.21 -13.30
CA GLN A 219 -4.77 5.18 -12.26
C GLN A 219 -4.42 6.01 -11.03
N VAL A 220 -3.23 6.61 -11.02
CA VAL A 220 -2.74 7.44 -9.91
C VAL A 220 -3.27 8.86 -10.05
N ASP A 221 -3.59 9.49 -8.92
CA ASP A 221 -4.03 10.88 -8.86
C ASP A 221 -3.00 11.83 -9.52
N PRO A 222 -3.41 12.76 -10.39
CA PRO A 222 -2.49 13.70 -11.03
C PRO A 222 -1.65 14.53 -10.05
N ARG A 223 -2.15 14.84 -8.84
CA ARG A 223 -1.41 15.54 -7.78
C ARG A 223 -0.23 14.69 -7.31
N VAL A 224 -0.48 13.41 -7.05
CA VAL A 224 0.53 12.42 -6.66
C VAL A 224 1.57 12.24 -7.77
N LEU A 225 1.13 12.11 -9.03
CA LEU A 225 2.06 11.98 -10.17
C LEU A 225 3.01 13.18 -10.28
N ARG A 226 2.47 14.41 -10.22
CA ARG A 226 3.27 15.63 -10.26
C ARG A 226 4.25 15.71 -9.10
N ALA A 227 3.80 15.39 -7.88
CA ALA A 227 4.64 15.40 -6.69
C ALA A 227 5.74 14.31 -6.72
N CYS A 228 5.53 13.21 -7.44
CA CYS A 228 6.55 12.20 -7.70
C CYS A 228 7.41 12.48 -8.93
N GLY A 229 7.21 13.61 -9.63
CA GLY A 229 7.94 13.93 -10.87
C GLY A 229 7.63 12.98 -12.03
N LEU A 230 6.47 12.31 -11.99
CA LEU A 230 6.01 11.38 -13.01
C LEU A 230 5.09 12.10 -14.02
N PRO A 231 5.12 11.71 -15.31
CA PRO A 231 4.27 12.33 -16.31
C PRO A 231 2.79 11.98 -16.09
N VAL A 232 1.92 12.99 -16.15
CA VAL A 232 0.47 12.77 -16.13
C VAL A 232 0.03 12.17 -17.47
N PRO A 233 -0.66 11.01 -17.47
CA PRO A 233 -1.05 10.36 -18.70
C PRO A 233 -2.12 11.15 -19.46
N SER A 234 -2.09 11.07 -20.79
CA SER A 234 -3.14 11.64 -21.62
C SER A 234 -4.49 10.97 -21.36
N ARG A 235 -5.59 11.68 -21.66
CA ARG A 235 -6.95 11.14 -21.52
C ARG A 235 -7.14 9.83 -22.31
N VAL A 236 -6.47 9.70 -23.45
CA VAL A 236 -6.50 8.47 -24.27
C VAL A 236 -5.82 7.31 -23.54
N ARG A 237 -4.61 7.52 -23.00
CA ARG A 237 -3.91 6.48 -22.23
C ARG A 237 -4.71 6.06 -20.99
N LYS A 238 -5.35 7.00 -20.30
CA LYS A 238 -6.22 6.70 -19.17
C LYS A 238 -7.41 5.83 -19.58
N ARG A 239 -8.11 6.17 -20.68
CA ARG A 239 -9.23 5.35 -21.20
C ARG A 239 -8.80 3.94 -21.61
N VAL A 240 -7.63 3.80 -22.24
CA VAL A 240 -7.07 2.49 -22.59
C VAL A 240 -6.77 1.69 -21.32
N SER A 241 -6.15 2.32 -20.32
CA SER A 241 -5.91 1.68 -19.03
C SER A 241 -7.21 1.26 -18.35
N ASP A 242 -8.22 2.13 -18.34
CA ASP A 242 -9.54 1.80 -17.78
C ASP A 242 -10.17 0.57 -18.47
N ALA A 243 -10.10 0.51 -19.81
CA ALA A 243 -10.66 -0.63 -20.55
C ALA A 243 -9.91 -1.94 -20.24
N VAL A 244 -8.59 -1.91 -20.18
CA VAL A 244 -7.76 -3.08 -19.85
C VAL A 244 -8.05 -3.55 -18.41
N LEU A 245 -8.12 -2.62 -17.46
CA LEU A 245 -8.35 -2.96 -16.05
C LEU A 245 -9.78 -3.47 -15.80
N ARG A 246 -10.79 -2.94 -16.50
CA ARG A 246 -12.14 -3.54 -16.50
C ARG A 246 -12.10 -4.98 -16.99
N ALA A 247 -11.39 -5.26 -18.08
CA ALA A 247 -11.25 -6.63 -18.60
C ALA A 247 -10.54 -7.56 -17.60
N VAL A 248 -9.50 -7.07 -16.91
CA VAL A 248 -8.81 -7.83 -15.84
C VAL A 248 -9.73 -8.08 -14.65
N GLY A 249 -10.52 -7.09 -14.24
CA GLY A 249 -11.46 -7.24 -13.13
C GLY A 249 -12.59 -8.24 -13.41
N LEU A 250 -13.02 -8.37 -14.68
CA LEU A 250 -13.99 -9.40 -15.10
C LEU A 250 -13.49 -10.84 -14.91
N ALA A 251 -12.16 -11.04 -14.79
CA ALA A 251 -11.57 -12.34 -14.48
C ALA A 251 -11.66 -12.71 -12.99
N GLY A 252 -12.09 -11.78 -12.12
CA GLY A 252 -12.38 -12.07 -10.73
C GLY A 252 -13.60 -12.99 -10.56
N PRO A 253 -13.90 -13.44 -9.35
CA PRO A 253 -13.11 -13.21 -8.15
C PRO A 253 -11.89 -14.14 -8.13
N THR A 254 -10.90 -13.82 -7.28
CA THR A 254 -9.77 -14.73 -7.06
C THR A 254 -10.26 -16.01 -6.40
N ALA A 255 -9.69 -17.15 -6.77
CA ALA A 255 -10.04 -18.44 -6.18
C ALA A 255 -9.85 -18.45 -4.65
N ASP A 256 -10.71 -19.17 -3.94
CA ASP A 256 -10.55 -19.36 -2.49
C ASP A 256 -9.17 -19.99 -2.18
N PRO A 257 -8.54 -19.60 -1.06
CA PRO A 257 -7.33 -20.26 -0.60
C PRO A 257 -7.56 -21.78 -0.48
N VAL A 258 -6.68 -22.56 -1.09
CA VAL A 258 -6.71 -24.02 -1.00
C VAL A 258 -5.65 -24.45 0.02
N PRO A 259 -6.02 -25.18 1.10
CA PRO A 259 -5.06 -25.66 2.08
C PRO A 259 -3.86 -26.35 1.42
N GLY A 260 -2.65 -25.97 1.82
CA GLY A 260 -1.40 -26.52 1.29
C GLY A 260 -0.96 -26.00 -0.08
N LYS A 261 -1.70 -25.10 -0.73
CA LYS A 261 -1.26 -24.42 -1.97
C LYS A 261 -0.79 -23.00 -1.67
N PRO A 262 0.35 -22.54 -2.25
CA PRO A 262 0.82 -21.18 -2.07
C PRO A 262 -0.17 -20.13 -2.60
N SER A 263 -0.55 -19.21 -1.73
CA SER A 263 -1.36 -18.03 -2.03
C SER A 263 -0.60 -17.04 -2.92
N GLY A 264 -1.30 -15.99 -3.39
CA GLY A 264 -0.65 -14.88 -4.09
C GLY A 264 0.39 -14.17 -3.21
N MET A 265 0.11 -14.03 -1.92
CA MET A 265 1.03 -13.45 -0.94
C MET A 265 2.27 -14.32 -0.74
N ASP A 266 2.13 -15.65 -0.67
CA ASP A 266 3.28 -16.56 -0.56
C ASP A 266 4.22 -16.45 -1.75
N ARG A 267 3.65 -16.33 -2.96
CA ARG A 267 4.44 -16.16 -4.19
C ARG A 267 5.14 -14.80 -4.24
N LEU A 268 4.52 -13.76 -3.69
CA LEU A 268 5.12 -12.43 -3.58
C LEU A 268 6.26 -12.42 -2.54
N ALA A 269 6.10 -13.15 -1.43
CA ALA A 269 7.06 -13.19 -0.35
C ALA A 269 8.27 -14.10 -0.64
N SER A 270 8.09 -15.20 -1.37
CA SER A 270 9.12 -16.24 -1.54
C SER A 270 10.47 -15.76 -2.11
N PRO A 271 10.57 -14.77 -3.02
CA PRO A 271 11.86 -14.28 -3.48
C PRO A 271 12.63 -13.48 -2.41
N VAL A 272 11.92 -12.88 -1.44
CA VAL A 272 12.51 -12.13 -0.33
C VAL A 272 12.79 -13.07 0.86
N TYR A 273 11.91 -14.04 1.07
CA TYR A 273 11.92 -14.99 2.19
C TYR A 273 11.87 -16.45 1.69
N PRO A 274 12.96 -16.95 1.07
CA PRO A 274 12.97 -18.29 0.45
C PRO A 274 12.85 -19.44 1.45
N HIS A 275 13.09 -19.17 2.74
CA HIS A 275 13.03 -20.17 3.82
C HIS A 275 11.87 -19.92 4.79
N GLY A 276 10.89 -19.11 4.38
CA GLY A 276 9.81 -18.66 5.26
C GLY A 276 10.17 -17.40 6.05
N TRP A 277 9.20 -16.91 6.81
CA TRP A 277 9.29 -15.68 7.59
C TRP A 277 8.36 -15.75 8.80
N THR A 278 8.67 -14.94 9.81
CA THR A 278 7.85 -14.66 10.98
C THR A 278 7.60 -13.16 11.06
N ILE A 279 6.64 -12.73 11.88
CA ILE A 279 6.39 -11.29 12.10
C ILE A 279 7.67 -10.56 12.57
N GLY A 280 8.53 -11.22 13.36
CA GLY A 280 9.78 -10.66 13.84
C GLY A 280 10.85 -10.44 12.75
N ASP A 281 10.73 -11.10 11.60
CA ASP A 281 11.65 -10.93 10.47
C ASP A 281 11.32 -9.70 9.61
N LEU A 282 10.11 -9.15 9.77
CA LEU A 282 9.58 -8.06 8.98
C LEU A 282 10.06 -6.71 9.51
N GLY A 283 10.30 -5.77 8.61
CA GLY A 283 10.89 -4.47 8.92
C GLY A 283 12.40 -4.42 8.65
N PRO A 284 13.03 -3.24 8.85
CA PRO A 284 14.46 -3.09 8.69
C PRO A 284 15.19 -3.91 9.75
N ARG A 285 16.22 -4.68 9.36
CA ARG A 285 17.10 -5.35 10.32
C ARG A 285 17.92 -4.27 11.03
N THR A 286 17.74 -4.11 12.33
CA THR A 286 18.63 -3.28 13.14
C THR A 286 19.95 -4.03 13.30
N ALA A 287 21.09 -3.35 13.13
CA ALA A 287 22.41 -3.99 13.26
C ALA A 287 22.70 -4.49 14.69
N SER A 288 21.95 -3.99 15.68
CA SER A 288 21.85 -4.51 17.03
C SER A 288 20.53 -5.28 17.14
N GLY A 289 20.55 -6.53 17.59
CA GLY A 289 19.36 -7.33 17.88
C GLY A 289 18.52 -6.82 19.06
N ASP A 290 18.51 -5.52 19.34
CA ASP A 290 17.81 -4.85 20.44
C ASP A 290 16.65 -3.95 19.99
N GLY A 291 16.36 -3.91 18.68
CA GLY A 291 15.23 -3.15 18.14
C GLY A 291 15.42 -1.63 18.11
N SER A 292 16.63 -1.11 18.36
CA SER A 292 16.92 0.31 18.16
C SER A 292 17.33 0.60 16.71
N VAL A 293 16.53 1.40 16.00
CA VAL A 293 16.98 2.05 14.76
C VAL A 293 17.81 3.26 15.15
N LEU A 294 19.05 3.36 14.65
CA LEU A 294 19.91 4.52 14.89
C LEU A 294 19.14 5.81 14.52
N PRO A 295 19.01 6.79 15.44
CA PRO A 295 18.32 8.03 15.14
C PRO A 295 19.06 8.76 14.01
N VAL A 296 18.34 9.10 12.94
CA VAL A 296 18.86 9.99 11.91
C VAL A 296 18.90 11.39 12.52
N ARG A 297 20.11 11.92 12.77
CA ARG A 297 20.29 13.33 13.15
C ARG A 297 19.96 14.22 11.95
N PRO A 298 19.16 15.29 12.12
CA PRO A 298 18.96 16.25 11.05
C PRO A 298 20.21 17.13 10.91
N GLY A 299 20.75 17.19 9.69
CA GLY A 299 21.66 18.26 9.24
C GLY A 299 23.14 18.07 9.56
N GLU A 300 23.87 17.45 8.64
CA GLU A 300 25.17 17.96 8.22
C GLU A 300 25.18 17.92 6.70
N ASP A 301 24.85 19.08 6.10
CA ASP A 301 25.06 19.32 4.68
C ASP A 301 26.51 18.99 4.34
N GLY A 302 26.69 18.23 3.26
CA GLY A 302 28.00 17.95 2.68
C GLY A 302 28.64 19.24 2.22
N GLY A 303 29.38 19.88 3.13
CA GLY A 303 30.34 20.93 2.83
C GLY A 303 31.49 20.34 2.02
N ASP A 304 31.44 20.64 0.73
CA ASP A 304 32.55 20.97 -0.15
C ASP A 304 33.95 20.57 0.37
N ARG A 305 34.50 19.47 -0.17
CA ARG A 305 35.94 19.21 -0.09
C ARG A 305 36.57 19.84 -1.32
N ASP A 306 36.91 21.10 -1.15
CA ASP A 306 37.81 21.86 -2.00
C ASP A 306 39.15 21.12 -2.16
N GLN A 307 39.63 21.06 -3.40
CA GLN A 307 40.88 20.44 -3.80
C GLN A 307 42.01 21.44 -3.56
N GLY A 308 42.73 21.28 -2.44
CA GLY A 308 43.99 21.98 -2.23
C GLY A 308 45.18 21.19 -2.78
N GLU A 309 45.74 21.64 -3.91
CA GLU A 309 47.12 21.37 -4.30
C GLU A 309 48.10 21.90 -3.24
N PRO A 310 49.30 21.30 -3.08
CA PRO A 310 50.44 22.01 -2.53
C PRO A 310 51.48 22.31 -3.62
N GLU A 311 51.68 23.59 -3.91
CA GLU A 311 52.91 24.13 -4.49
C GLU A 311 54.05 24.12 -3.45
N GLU A 312 55.17 23.55 -3.88
CA GLU A 312 56.59 23.73 -3.51
C GLU A 312 57.01 24.29 -2.14
N ARG A 313 57.84 23.49 -1.45
CA ARG A 313 59.27 23.78 -1.19
C ARG A 313 60.05 22.53 -0.83
#